data_AF-A0A0R0ELT5-F1
#
_entry.id   AF-A0A0R0ELT5-F1
#
_cell.length_a   1.000
_cell.length_b   1.000
_cell.length_c   1.000
_cell.angle_alpha   90.00
_cell.angle_beta   90.00
_cell.angle_gamma   90.00
#
_symmetry.space_group_name_H-M   'P 1'
#
loop_
_entity.id
_entity.type
_entity.pdbx_description
1 polymer ?
#
loop_
_entity_poly.entity_id
_entity_poly.type
_entity_poly.pdbx_seq_one_letter_code
_entity_poly.pdbx_strand_id
1 'polypeptide(L)'
;MTTLQNSIRTTFCSFLQNMAEYFVFDIAESLLRKLASSVYEEASRAYDLYEDVKGIKDTLSIVKGVLLDAEEKKEHKHGLREWLGQIQNVCLDAEDILGGFECQNLRKQVVKALGSTRMKG
;
A
#
# COMPACT_ATOMS: atom_id res chain seq x y z
N MET A 1 -38.06 -8.43 -17.36
CA MET A 1 -37.06 -7.38 -17.63
C MET A 1 -36.28 -6.97 -16.37
N THR A 2 -36.93 -6.80 -15.22
CA THR A 2 -36.29 -6.43 -13.94
C THR A 2 -35.28 -7.46 -13.40
N THR A 3 -35.53 -8.77 -13.56
CA THR A 3 -34.62 -9.83 -13.07
C THR A 3 -33.24 -9.80 -13.74
N LEU A 4 -33.19 -9.60 -15.07
CA LEU A 4 -31.93 -9.54 -15.81
C LEU A 4 -31.15 -8.27 -15.45
N GLN A 5 -31.83 -7.12 -15.36
CA GLN A 5 -31.21 -5.86 -14.96
C GLN A 5 -30.65 -5.94 -13.52
N ASN A 6 -31.38 -6.57 -12.59
CA ASN A 6 -30.90 -6.80 -11.23
C ASN A 6 -29.69 -7.74 -11.20
N SER A 7 -29.70 -8.83 -11.99
CA SER A 7 -28.56 -9.74 -12.08
C SER A 7 -27.32 -9.06 -12.63
N ILE A 8 -27.44 -8.30 -13.73
CA ILE A 8 -26.33 -7.55 -14.32
C ILE A 8 -25.79 -6.53 -13.31
N ARG A 9 -26.68 -5.77 -12.66
CA ARG A 9 -26.29 -4.80 -11.63
C ARG A 9 -25.55 -5.46 -10.47
N THR A 10 -26.05 -6.58 -9.95
CA THR A 10 -25.40 -7.31 -8.85
C THR A 10 -24.03 -7.84 -9.28
N THR A 11 -23.92 -8.48 -10.45
CA THR A 11 -22.64 -9.00 -10.95
C THR A 11 -21.62 -7.89 -11.19
N PHE A 12 -22.06 -6.76 -11.75
CA PHE A 12 -21.18 -5.60 -11.96
C PHE A 12 -20.74 -4.98 -10.63
N CYS A 13 -21.65 -4.85 -9.65
CA CYS A 13 -21.30 -4.37 -8.31
C CYS A 13 -20.32 -5.29 -7.58
N SER A 14 -20.51 -6.61 -7.62
CA SER A 14 -19.55 -7.55 -7.02
C SER A 14 -18.19 -7.50 -7.72
N PHE A 15 -18.16 -7.35 -9.05
CA PHE A 15 -16.91 -7.24 -9.80
C PHE A 15 -16.15 -5.97 -9.44
N LEU A 16 -16.81 -4.80 -9.44
CA LEU A 16 -16.18 -3.55 -9.02
C LEU A 16 -15.73 -3.59 -7.56
N GLN A 17 -16.48 -4.28 -6.69
CA GLN A 17 -16.11 -4.41 -5.29
C GLN A 17 -14.85 -5.27 -5.10
N ASN A 18 -14.78 -6.42 -5.78
CA ASN A 18 -13.58 -7.27 -5.77
C ASN A 18 -12.37 -6.52 -6.33
N MET A 19 -12.56 -5.65 -7.33
CA MET A 19 -11.47 -4.82 -7.86
C MET A 19 -10.93 -3.82 -6.84
N ALA A 20 -11.80 -3.19 -6.03
CA ALA A 20 -11.36 -2.29 -4.96
C ALA A 20 -10.63 -3.05 -3.84
N GLU A 21 -11.18 -4.19 -3.41
CA GLU A 21 -10.56 -5.07 -2.41
C GLU A 21 -9.17 -5.56 -2.87
N TYR A 22 -9.05 -6.01 -4.12
CA TYR A 22 -7.79 -6.44 -4.73
C TYR A 22 -6.78 -5.30 -4.83
N PHE A 23 -7.22 -4.09 -5.19
CA PHE A 23 -6.33 -2.93 -5.26
C PHE A 23 -5.79 -2.55 -3.87
N VAL A 24 -6.62 -2.56 -2.83
CA VAL A 24 -6.16 -2.30 -1.45
C VAL A 24 -5.19 -3.39 -0.98
N PHE A 25 -5.47 -4.66 -1.31
CA PHE A 25 -4.58 -5.77 -0.97
C PHE A 25 -3.19 -5.61 -1.59
N ASP A 26 -3.11 -5.28 -2.88
CA ASP A 26 -1.86 -5.08 -3.60
C ASP A 26 -1.03 -3.92 -3.02
N ILE A 27 -1.67 -2.78 -2.71
CA ILE A 27 -0.97 -1.65 -2.09
C ILE A 27 -0.47 -2.03 -0.70
N ALA A 28 -1.30 -2.67 0.13
CA ALA A 28 -0.90 -3.09 1.47
C ALA A 28 0.29 -4.08 1.41
N GLU A 29 0.29 -4.99 0.44
CA GLU A 29 1.42 -5.90 0.21
C GLU A 29 2.69 -5.19 -0.25
N SER A 30 2.57 -4.24 -1.19
CA SER A 30 3.67 -3.41 -1.67
C SER A 30 4.33 -2.64 -0.52
N LEU A 31 3.52 -1.99 0.32
CA LEU A 31 3.98 -1.27 1.51
C LEU A 31 4.67 -2.19 2.52
N LEU A 32 4.06 -3.33 2.85
CA LEU A 32 4.67 -4.32 3.74
C LEU A 32 6.05 -4.74 3.26
N ARG A 33 6.22 -4.94 1.95
CA ARG A 33 7.49 -5.31 1.33
C ARG A 33 8.52 -4.18 1.45
N LYS A 34 8.13 -2.93 1.18
CA LYS A 34 9.01 -1.76 1.34
C LYS A 34 9.45 -1.60 2.80
N LEU A 35 8.51 -1.66 3.75
CA LEU A 35 8.76 -1.53 5.19
C LEU A 35 9.50 -2.74 5.81
N ALA A 36 9.57 -3.87 5.11
CA ALA A 36 10.37 -5.03 5.50
C ALA A 36 11.77 -5.06 4.88
N SER A 37 12.10 -4.11 4.00
CA SER A 37 13.45 -4.03 3.44
C SER A 37 14.46 -3.59 4.51
N SER A 38 15.69 -4.09 4.41
CA SER A 38 16.77 -3.74 5.34
C SER A 38 17.03 -2.24 5.39
N VAL A 39 16.90 -1.53 4.25
CA VAL A 39 17.08 -0.08 4.17
C VAL A 39 16.11 0.66 5.08
N TYR A 40 14.82 0.28 5.07
CA TYR A 40 13.83 0.91 5.93
C TYR A 40 13.92 0.46 7.39
N GLU A 41 14.32 -0.79 7.65
CA GLU A 41 14.57 -1.25 9.02
C GLU A 41 15.76 -0.53 9.66
N GLU A 42 16.85 -0.35 8.93
CA GLU A 42 18.02 0.41 9.40
C GLU A 42 17.70 1.90 9.56
N ALA A 43 17.02 2.50 8.58
CA ALA A 43 16.61 3.90 8.65
C ALA A 43 15.68 4.15 9.84
N SER A 44 14.63 3.33 10.03
CA SER A 44 13.69 3.50 11.14
C SER A 44 14.37 3.40 12.50
N ARG A 45 15.31 2.47 12.69
CA ARG A 45 16.13 2.40 13.92
C ARG A 45 16.98 3.64 14.11
N ALA A 46 17.60 4.16 13.05
CA ALA A 46 18.46 5.34 13.14
C ALA A 46 17.70 6.63 13.50
N TYR A 47 16.41 6.71 13.14
CA TYR A 47 15.53 7.85 13.45
C TYR A 47 14.61 7.62 14.67
N ASP A 48 14.79 6.53 15.42
CA ASP A 48 13.95 6.15 16.57
C ASP A 48 12.45 5.96 16.21
N LEU A 49 12.17 5.53 14.98
CA LEU A 49 10.84 5.27 14.41
C LEU A 49 10.54 3.77 14.29
N TYR A 50 11.34 2.90 14.90
CA TYR A 50 11.22 1.45 14.70
C TYR A 50 9.87 0.91 15.17
N GLU A 51 9.40 1.35 16.35
CA GLU A 51 8.11 0.95 16.90
C GLU A 51 6.94 1.48 16.06
N ASP A 52 7.04 2.71 15.54
CA ASP A 52 6.03 3.27 14.64
C ASP A 52 5.92 2.46 13.34
N VAL A 53 7.06 2.15 12.72
CA VAL A 53 7.11 1.31 11.52
C VAL A 53 6.59 -0.09 11.80
N LYS A 54 6.86 -0.64 12.99
CA LYS A 54 6.31 -1.93 13.41
C LYS A 54 4.80 -1.89 13.51
N GLY A 55 4.23 -0.88 14.17
CA GLY A 55 2.78 -0.69 14.28
C GLY A 55 2.09 -0.53 12.93
N ILE A 56 2.72 0.17 11.97
CA ILE A 56 2.21 0.27 10.60
C ILE A 56 2.20 -1.11 9.91
N LYS A 57 3.29 -1.89 10.03
CA LYS A 57 3.37 -3.25 9.46
C LYS A 57 2.27 -4.15 10.03
N ASP A 58 2.09 -4.14 11.35
CA ASP A 58 1.06 -4.96 12.01
C ASP A 58 -0.35 -4.57 11.55
N THR A 59 -0.61 -3.26 11.41
CA THR A 59 -1.90 -2.74 10.89
C THR A 59 -2.14 -3.20 9.45
N LEU A 60 -1.14 -3.08 8.56
CA LEU A 60 -1.25 -3.54 7.17
C LEU A 60 -1.46 -5.06 7.08
N SER A 61 -0.82 -5.83 7.95
CA SER A 61 -1.03 -7.28 8.04
C SER A 61 -2.47 -7.62 8.46
N ILE A 62 -3.05 -6.89 9.42
CA ILE A 62 -4.45 -7.05 9.83
C ILE A 62 -5.39 -6.72 8.66
N VAL A 63 -5.15 -5.61 7.96
CA VAL A 63 -5.93 -5.21 6.77
C VAL A 63 -5.92 -6.33 5.72
N LYS A 64 -4.75 -6.89 5.39
CA LYS A 64 -4.65 -8.01 4.45
C LYS A 64 -5.45 -9.23 4.91
N GLY A 65 -5.39 -9.55 6.20
CA GLY A 65 -6.17 -10.65 6.78
C GLY A 65 -7.68 -10.42 6.65
N VAL A 66 -8.15 -9.23 6.99
CA VAL A 66 -9.58 -8.86 6.87
C VAL A 66 -10.05 -8.90 5.41
N LEU A 67 -9.20 -8.48 4.47
CA LEU A 67 -9.49 -8.54 3.04
C LEU A 67 -9.63 -9.97 2.52
N LEU A 68 -8.70 -10.86 2.88
CA LEU A 68 -8.77 -12.28 2.51
C LEU A 68 -10.02 -12.95 3.09
N ASP A 69 -10.33 -12.65 4.35
CA ASP A 69 -11.53 -13.13 5.02
C ASP A 69 -12.82 -12.65 4.34
N ALA A 70 -12.85 -11.40 3.89
CA ALA A 70 -13.99 -10.81 3.20
C ALA A 70 -14.18 -11.40 1.80
N GLU A 71 -13.09 -11.64 1.06
CA GLU A 71 -13.12 -12.28 -0.25
C GLU A 71 -13.62 -13.74 -0.14
N GLU A 72 -13.11 -14.50 0.83
CA GLU A 72 -13.53 -15.90 1.08
C GLU A 72 -15.02 -15.98 1.44
N LYS A 73 -15.48 -15.09 2.33
CA LYS A 73 -16.86 -15.05 2.81
C LYS A 73 -17.82 -14.28 1.88
N LYS A 74 -17.30 -13.68 0.80
CA LYS A 74 -18.05 -12.79 -0.12
C LYS A 74 -18.85 -11.71 0.63
N GLU A 75 -18.23 -11.09 1.64
CA GLU A 75 -18.91 -10.11 2.50
C GLU A 75 -19.05 -8.74 1.83
N HIS A 76 -20.23 -8.45 1.29
CA HIS A 76 -20.48 -7.20 0.54
C HIS A 76 -21.07 -6.05 1.38
N LYS A 77 -20.58 -5.89 2.63
CA LYS A 77 -21.09 -4.87 3.56
C LYS A 77 -20.66 -3.46 3.14
N HIS A 78 -21.59 -2.50 3.20
CA HIS A 78 -21.30 -1.10 2.85
C HIS A 78 -20.21 -0.49 3.73
N GLY A 79 -20.24 -0.76 5.04
CA GLY A 79 -19.21 -0.28 5.97
C GLY A 79 -17.81 -0.82 5.64
N LEU A 80 -17.72 -2.06 5.15
CA LEU A 80 -16.44 -2.61 4.69
C LEU A 80 -15.92 -1.81 3.50
N ARG A 81 -16.76 -1.48 2.52
CA ARG A 81 -16.36 -0.67 1.36
C ARG A 81 -15.83 0.71 1.75
N GLU A 82 -16.53 1.41 2.65
CA GLU A 82 -16.09 2.74 3.11
C GLU A 82 -14.76 2.66 3.85
N TRP A 83 -14.62 1.66 4.72
CA TRP A 83 -13.38 1.40 5.45
C TRP A 83 -12.22 1.07 4.51
N LEU A 84 -12.45 0.25 3.47
CA LEU A 84 -11.44 -0.08 2.47
C LEU A 84 -11.02 1.13 1.64
N GLY A 85 -11.95 1.99 1.24
CA GLY A 85 -11.61 3.25 0.56
C GLY A 85 -10.72 4.16 1.41
N GLN A 86 -10.96 4.23 2.72
CA GLN A 86 -10.08 4.99 3.63
C GLN A 86 -8.68 4.37 3.72
N ILE A 87 -8.59 3.05 3.83
CA ILE A 87 -7.30 2.36 3.87
C ILE A 87 -6.55 2.53 2.56
N GLN A 88 -7.23 2.47 1.42
CA GLN A 88 -6.64 2.72 0.10
C GLN A 88 -5.92 4.08 0.07
N ASN A 89 -6.62 5.13 0.52
CA ASN A 89 -6.06 6.49 0.55
C ASN A 89 -4.83 6.56 1.46
N VAL A 90 -4.92 6.01 2.68
CA VAL A 90 -3.79 5.98 3.62
C VAL A 90 -2.60 5.22 3.06
N CYS A 91 -2.84 4.10 2.37
CA CYS A 91 -1.78 3.30 1.78
C CYS A 91 -1.13 4.00 0.58
N LEU A 92 -1.92 4.64 -0.28
CA LEU A 92 -1.39 5.45 -1.40
C LEU A 92 -0.56 6.64 -0.91
N ASP A 93 -1.04 7.36 0.11
CA ASP A 93 -0.29 8.45 0.74
C ASP A 93 1.06 7.94 1.29
N ALA A 94 1.07 6.77 1.93
CA ALA A 94 2.30 6.15 2.41
C ALA A 94 3.24 5.75 1.26
N GLU A 95 2.72 5.21 0.16
CA GLU A 95 3.54 4.87 -1.01
C GLU A 95 4.18 6.10 -1.65
N ASP A 96 3.44 7.20 -1.78
CA ASP A 96 3.94 8.47 -2.31
C ASP A 96 5.06 9.06 -1.45
N ILE A 97 4.89 9.02 -0.12
CA ILE A 97 5.92 9.45 0.83
C ILE A 97 7.18 8.59 0.67
N LEU A 98 7.04 7.25 0.65
CA LEU A 98 8.17 6.33 0.49
C LEU A 98 8.88 6.54 -0.86
N GLY A 99 8.13 6.68 -1.95
CA GLY A 99 8.68 6.97 -3.28
C GLY A 99 9.41 8.31 -3.34
N GLY A 100 8.93 9.33 -2.63
CA GLY A 100 9.61 10.60 -2.44
C GLY A 100 10.99 10.44 -1.77
N PHE A 101 11.07 9.62 -0.71
CA PHE A 101 12.34 9.31 -0.05
C PHE A 101 13.32 8.56 -0.96
N GLU A 102 12.85 7.56 -1.70
CA GLU A 102 13.66 6.81 -2.67
C GLU A 102 14.23 7.73 -3.75
N CYS A 103 13.40 8.62 -4.32
CA CYS A 103 13.81 9.61 -5.31
C CYS A 103 14.88 10.56 -4.75
N GLN A 104 14.71 11.07 -3.52
CA GLN A 104 15.71 11.91 -2.88
C GLN A 104 17.03 11.16 -2.64
N ASN A 105 16.97 9.90 -2.22
CA ASN A 105 18.16 9.09 -2.00
C ASN A 105 18.92 8.83 -3.32
N LEU A 106 18.21 8.49 -4.39
CA LEU A 106 18.79 8.34 -5.73
C LEU A 106 19.43 9.66 -6.21
N ARG A 107 18.78 10.81 -6.01
CA ARG A 107 19.36 12.13 -6.33
C ARG A 107 20.66 12.38 -5.58
N LYS A 108 20.73 12.07 -4.28
CA LYS A 108 21.96 12.20 -3.47
C LYS A 108 23.08 11.32 -4.02
N GLN A 109 22.77 10.08 -4.41
CA GLN A 109 23.75 9.16 -5.00
C GLN A 109 24.27 9.65 -6.35
N VAL A 110 23.39 10.14 -7.23
CA VAL A 110 23.78 10.71 -8.53
C VAL A 110 24.67 11.94 -8.38
N VAL A 111 24.34 12.86 -7.46
CA VAL A 111 25.18 14.05 -7.20
C VAL A 111 26.56 13.65 -6.66
N LYS A 112 26.62 12.68 -5.75
CA LYS A 112 27.89 12.15 -5.22
C LYS A 112 28.76 11.52 -6.32
N ALA A 113 28.15 10.77 -7.24
CA ALA A 113 28.85 10.16 -8.37
C ALA A 113 29.40 11.23 -9.35
N LEU A 114 28.59 12.23 -9.71
CA LEU A 114 29.01 13.31 -10.61
C LEU A 114 30.09 14.21 -10.00
N GLY A 115 29.98 14.52 -8.69
CA GLY A 115 31.01 15.26 -7.96
C GLY A 115 32.35 14.53 -7.93
N SER A 116 32.33 13.20 -7.78
CA SER A 116 33.54 12.38 -7.84
C SER A 116 34.20 12.36 -9.22
N THR A 117 33.43 12.51 -10.30
CA THR A 117 33.96 12.54 -11.69
C THR A 117 34.64 13.86 -12.01
N ARG A 118 34.19 14.98 -11.41
CA ARG A 118 34.77 16.31 -11.65
C ARG A 118 36.13 16.55 -10.97
N MET A 119 36.54 15.70 -10.02
CA MET A 119 37.86 15.77 -9.37
C MET A 119 38.92 14.84 -9.99
N LYS A 120 38.62 14.21 -11.14
CA LYS A 120 39.55 13.30 -11.86
C LYS A 120 40.02 13.80 -13.23
N GLY A 121 39.82 15.08 -13.54
CA GLY A 121 40.39 15.77 -14.71
C GLY A 121 41.21 16.96 -14.27
#